data_AF-A0A359FVJ7-F1
#
_entry.id   AF-A0A359FVJ7-F1
#
_cell.length_a   1.000
_cell.length_b   1.000
_cell.length_c   1.000
_cell.angle_alpha   90.00
_cell.angle_beta   90.00
_cell.angle_gamma   90.00
#
_symmetry.space_group_name_H-M   'P 1'
#
loop_
_entity.id
_entity.type
_entity.pdbx_description
1 polymer ?
#
loop_
_entity_poly.entity_id
_entity_poly.type
_entity_poly.pdbx_seq_one_letter_code
_entity_poly.pdbx_strand_id
1 'polypeptide(L)'
;SDEEFLKKEELRDKLYRSFFDNSQIAELQMADSLTVWANILSLESARLLEESRKVTSEQLSLKERLSKGTNIEEEMSLEMEALVQQSRDYKRSSLALYEQALDHKYRHYYNKAVAIGATSNQSGSENLSSHARTRYHEADQSIKQLNLYNPEQLERLLALKKNSVDMLEESLEIQLAGAKAPAAASAAAGGSSGTRFIDLSSGSTPSYPAIHKASPAEVSTPSPASVVSAAFVPSSSKPEYKIQIGVFRNNPNAAALAKIPSVSSTQVEGSNTRKYFSGSWSKYETARENVEGIREAGFPGAFVVAFIKGEQVAIEEARKLE
;
A
#
# COMPACT_ATOMS: atom_id res chain seq x y z
N SER A 1 -3.09 -0.14 -17.33
CA SER A 1 -3.32 -0.21 -18.80
C SER A 1 -2.86 1.08 -19.44
N ASP A 2 -2.43 1.08 -20.72
CA ASP A 2 -2.05 2.31 -21.45
C ASP A 2 -3.16 3.36 -21.42
N GLU A 3 -4.42 2.92 -21.44
CA GLU A 3 -5.58 3.81 -21.30
C GLU A 3 -5.65 4.56 -19.97
N GLU A 4 -5.23 3.93 -18.86
CA GLU A 4 -5.23 4.59 -17.55
C GLU A 4 -4.13 5.63 -17.44
N PHE A 5 -2.99 5.38 -18.09
CA PHE A 5 -1.89 6.34 -18.16
C PHE A 5 -2.30 7.59 -18.93
N LEU A 6 -2.89 7.42 -20.12
CA LEU A 6 -3.38 8.54 -20.94
C LEU A 6 -4.45 9.35 -20.21
N LYS A 7 -5.38 8.68 -19.51
CA LYS A 7 -6.39 9.36 -18.69
C LYS A 7 -5.75 10.21 -17.59
N LYS A 8 -4.74 9.69 -16.89
CA LYS A 8 -4.03 10.44 -15.84
C LYS A 8 -3.25 11.62 -16.40
N GLU A 9 -2.60 11.45 -17.56
CA GLU A 9 -1.90 12.52 -18.24
C GLU A 9 -2.86 13.64 -18.66
N GLU A 10 -3.99 13.29 -19.27
CA GLU A 10 -5.01 14.28 -19.63
C GLU A 10 -5.58 15.04 -18.43
N LEU A 11 -5.83 14.34 -17.32
CA LEU A 11 -6.33 14.95 -16.08
C LEU A 11 -5.31 15.93 -15.50
N ARG A 12 -4.04 15.53 -15.44
CA ARG A 12 -2.94 16.37 -14.98
C ARG A 12 -2.75 17.60 -15.87
N ASP A 13 -2.81 17.44 -17.19
CA ASP A 13 -2.70 18.55 -18.12
C ASP A 13 -3.86 19.56 -17.98
N LYS A 14 -5.07 19.07 -17.74
CA LYS A 14 -6.24 19.92 -17.43
C LYS A 14 -6.02 20.69 -16.12
N LEU A 15 -5.53 20.00 -15.08
CA LEU A 15 -5.21 20.59 -13.79
C LEU A 15 -4.11 21.66 -13.90
N TYR A 16 -3.08 21.43 -14.71
CA TYR A 16 -1.98 22.37 -14.93
C TYR A 16 -2.47 23.65 -15.57
N ARG A 17 -3.26 23.52 -16.64
CA ARG A 17 -3.81 24.65 -17.38
C ARG A 17 -4.86 25.43 -16.60
N SER A 18 -5.56 24.80 -15.65
CA SER A 18 -6.60 25.47 -14.85
C SER A 18 -6.02 26.31 -13.71
N PHE A 19 -4.93 25.85 -13.09
CA PHE A 19 -4.47 26.43 -11.83
C PHE A 19 -3.10 27.11 -11.88
N PHE A 20 -2.26 26.84 -12.88
CA PHE A 20 -0.87 27.26 -12.86
C PHE A 20 -0.51 28.15 -14.05
N ASP A 21 0.42 29.08 -13.84
CA ASP A 21 0.94 29.95 -14.89
C ASP A 21 1.94 29.19 -15.78
N ASN A 22 2.20 29.68 -17.01
CA ASN A 22 3.11 29.01 -17.95
C ASN A 22 4.49 28.67 -17.37
N SER A 23 5.05 29.54 -16.51
CA SER A 23 6.33 29.27 -15.82
C SER A 23 6.22 28.12 -14.83
N GLN A 24 5.13 28.05 -14.07
CA GLN A 24 4.89 26.99 -13.10
C GLN A 24 4.59 25.66 -13.79
N ILE A 25 3.84 25.69 -14.90
CA ILE A 25 3.57 24.52 -15.74
C ILE A 25 4.90 23.92 -16.24
N ALA A 26 5.83 24.75 -16.73
CA ALA A 26 7.14 24.26 -17.18
C ALA A 26 7.93 23.58 -16.04
N GLU A 27 7.89 24.14 -14.84
CA GLU A 27 8.53 23.52 -13.66
C GLU A 27 7.86 22.21 -13.23
N LEU A 28 6.54 22.12 -13.32
CA LEU A 28 5.79 20.90 -13.02
C LEU A 28 6.06 19.79 -14.04
N GLN A 29 6.10 20.13 -15.33
CA GLN A 29 6.47 19.20 -16.40
C GLN A 29 7.93 18.74 -16.26
N MET A 30 8.83 19.63 -15.82
CA MET A 30 10.18 19.24 -15.45
C MET A 30 10.14 18.21 -14.31
N ALA A 31 9.36 18.43 -13.26
CA ALA A 31 9.21 17.47 -12.16
C ALA A 31 8.62 16.11 -12.61
N ASP A 32 7.69 16.11 -13.56
CA ASP A 32 7.21 14.88 -14.19
C ASP A 32 8.33 14.15 -14.93
N SER A 33 9.14 14.85 -15.73
CA SER A 33 10.26 14.23 -16.44
C SER A 33 11.33 13.69 -15.47
N LEU A 34 11.61 14.40 -14.36
CA LEU A 34 12.48 13.90 -13.29
C LEU A 34 11.95 12.60 -12.66
N THR A 35 10.63 12.49 -12.48
CA THR A 35 9.99 11.25 -11.99
C THR A 35 10.20 10.09 -12.96
N VAL A 36 10.10 10.34 -14.26
CA VAL A 36 10.36 9.33 -15.30
C VAL A 36 11.82 8.90 -15.28
N TRP A 37 12.76 9.84 -15.23
CA TRP A 37 14.20 9.55 -15.15
C TRP A 37 14.55 8.76 -13.89
N ALA A 38 13.97 9.12 -12.74
CA ALA A 38 14.13 8.36 -11.50
C ALA A 38 13.70 6.89 -11.67
N ASN A 39 12.55 6.65 -12.28
CA ASN A 39 12.06 5.30 -12.55
C ASN A 39 12.99 4.52 -13.49
N ILE A 40 13.46 5.16 -14.57
CA ILE A 40 14.40 4.54 -15.52
C ILE A 40 15.69 4.13 -14.80
N LEU A 41 16.28 5.03 -14.01
CA LEU A 41 17.50 4.72 -13.25
C LEU A 41 17.27 3.63 -12.20
N SER A 42 16.09 3.57 -11.58
CA SER A 42 15.76 2.48 -10.67
C SER A 42 15.68 1.13 -11.39
N LEU A 43 15.11 1.09 -12.60
CA LEU A 43 15.06 -0.12 -13.42
C LEU A 43 16.46 -0.55 -13.85
N GLU A 44 17.29 0.39 -14.28
CA GLU A 44 18.68 0.11 -14.67
C GLU A 44 19.51 -0.39 -13.48
N SER A 45 19.32 0.20 -12.29
CA SER A 45 19.96 -0.31 -11.07
C SER A 45 19.59 -1.77 -10.79
N ALA A 46 18.33 -2.16 -11.02
CA ALA A 46 17.87 -3.52 -10.82
C ALA A 46 18.44 -4.47 -11.88
N ARG A 47 18.50 -4.02 -13.14
CA ARG A 47 19.13 -4.76 -14.24
C ARG A 47 20.60 -5.09 -13.94
N LEU A 48 21.38 -4.10 -13.50
CA LEU A 48 22.79 -4.30 -13.16
C LEU A 48 23.00 -5.31 -12.01
N LEU A 49 22.10 -5.36 -11.03
CA LEU A 49 22.15 -6.38 -9.97
C LEU A 49 21.78 -7.78 -10.47
N GLU A 50 20.95 -7.88 -11.51
CA GLU A 50 20.66 -9.16 -12.14
C GLU A 50 21.86 -9.63 -12.96
N GLU A 51 22.50 -8.72 -13.69
CA GLU A 51 23.71 -8.98 -14.47
C GLU A 51 24.88 -9.39 -13.58
N SER A 52 25.10 -8.71 -12.45
CA SER A 52 26.14 -9.09 -11.49
C SER A 52 25.95 -10.50 -10.92
N ARG A 53 24.70 -10.97 -10.80
CA ARG A 53 24.40 -12.35 -10.38
C ARG A 53 24.68 -13.38 -11.48
N LYS A 54 24.54 -13.00 -12.75
CA LYS A 54 24.84 -13.88 -13.89
C LYS A 54 26.33 -14.16 -13.98
N VAL A 55 27.17 -13.15 -13.77
CA VAL A 55 28.64 -13.30 -13.66
C VAL A 55 29.00 -14.37 -12.61
N THR A 56 28.36 -14.38 -11.45
CA THR A 56 28.59 -15.42 -10.41
C THR A 56 28.18 -16.83 -10.87
N SER A 57 27.21 -16.95 -11.77
CA SER A 57 26.64 -18.23 -12.19
C SER A 57 27.34 -18.88 -13.39
N GLU A 58 28.22 -18.16 -14.09
CA GLU A 58 28.97 -18.71 -15.22
C GLU A 58 29.93 -19.81 -14.72
N GLN A 59 29.62 -21.06 -15.09
CA GLN A 59 30.48 -22.20 -14.78
C GLN A 59 31.67 -22.21 -15.74
N LEU A 60 32.86 -21.86 -15.23
CA LEU A 60 34.11 -21.94 -15.98
C LEU A 60 34.41 -23.39 -16.41
N SER A 61 34.84 -23.55 -17.66
CA SER A 61 35.30 -24.86 -18.16
C SER A 61 36.55 -25.31 -17.42
N LEU A 62 36.69 -26.63 -17.16
CA LEU A 62 37.91 -27.22 -16.57
C LEU A 62 39.18 -26.76 -17.29
N LYS A 63 39.14 -26.63 -18.63
CA LYS A 63 40.27 -26.16 -19.45
C LYS A 63 40.64 -24.69 -19.17
N GLU A 64 39.65 -23.84 -18.96
CA GLU A 64 39.85 -22.41 -18.67
C GLU A 64 40.44 -22.21 -17.28
N ARG A 65 39.92 -22.94 -16.29
CA ARG A 65 40.44 -22.95 -14.91
C ARG A 65 41.88 -23.43 -14.83
N LEU A 66 42.24 -24.45 -15.61
CA LEU A 66 43.62 -24.97 -15.66
C LEU A 66 44.60 -24.01 -16.35
N SER A 67 44.14 -23.23 -17.33
CA SER A 67 45.02 -22.33 -18.10
C SER A 67 45.25 -20.97 -17.45
N LYS A 68 44.25 -20.45 -16.73
CA LYS A 68 44.23 -19.06 -16.22
C LYS A 68 43.42 -18.89 -14.92
N GLY A 69 43.14 -19.98 -14.19
CA GLY A 69 42.11 -20.04 -13.14
C GLY A 69 42.13 -18.92 -12.11
N THR A 70 43.30 -18.52 -11.60
CA THR A 70 43.40 -17.43 -10.61
C THR A 70 43.11 -16.05 -11.22
N ASN A 71 43.58 -15.79 -12.45
CA ASN A 71 43.32 -14.52 -13.13
C ASN A 71 41.83 -14.37 -13.50
N ILE A 72 41.19 -15.44 -13.95
CA ILE A 72 39.77 -15.39 -14.38
C ILE A 72 38.85 -15.19 -13.18
N GLU A 73 39.09 -15.90 -12.06
CA GLU A 73 38.27 -15.76 -10.86
C GLU A 73 38.40 -14.33 -10.25
N GLU A 74 39.61 -13.75 -10.27
CA GLU A 74 39.85 -12.36 -9.88
C GLU A 74 39.16 -11.36 -10.82
N GLU A 75 39.27 -11.53 -12.14
CA GLU A 75 38.62 -10.68 -13.15
C GLU A 75 37.08 -10.68 -13.00
N MET A 76 36.46 -11.85 -12.85
CA MET A 76 35.01 -11.98 -12.64
C MET A 76 34.56 -11.32 -11.33
N SER A 77 35.38 -11.40 -10.27
CA SER A 77 35.07 -10.76 -8.99
C SER A 77 35.10 -9.23 -9.08
N LEU A 78 36.06 -8.67 -9.82
CA LEU A 78 36.18 -7.23 -10.06
C LEU A 78 35.03 -6.72 -10.93
N GLU A 79 34.65 -7.45 -11.97
CA GLU A 79 33.50 -7.13 -12.82
C GLU A 79 32.20 -7.14 -12.03
N MET A 80 31.99 -8.16 -11.20
CA MET A 80 30.84 -8.24 -10.30
C MET A 80 30.79 -7.04 -9.34
N GLU A 81 31.92 -6.70 -8.71
CA GLU A 81 31.98 -5.57 -7.78
C GLU A 81 31.68 -4.24 -8.49
N ALA A 82 32.20 -4.05 -9.71
CA ALA A 82 31.94 -2.87 -10.54
C ALA A 82 30.44 -2.73 -10.87
N LEU A 83 29.77 -3.81 -11.30
CA LEU A 83 28.34 -3.81 -11.59
C LEU A 83 27.50 -3.49 -10.34
N VAL A 84 27.87 -4.03 -9.18
CA VAL A 84 27.21 -3.75 -7.91
C VAL A 84 27.38 -2.29 -7.50
N GLN A 85 28.57 -1.71 -7.67
CA GLN A 85 28.79 -0.29 -7.39
C GLN A 85 27.99 0.61 -8.34
N GLN A 86 28.02 0.34 -9.64
CA GLN A 86 27.25 1.10 -10.63
C GLN A 86 25.74 1.04 -10.34
N SER A 87 25.22 -0.13 -9.94
CA SER A 87 23.83 -0.27 -9.51
C SER A 87 23.51 0.64 -8.31
N ARG A 88 24.37 0.67 -7.30
CA ARG A 88 24.19 1.52 -6.11
C ARG A 88 24.18 3.01 -6.48
N ASP A 89 25.04 3.42 -7.40
CA ASP A 89 25.11 4.81 -7.88
C ASP A 89 23.86 5.22 -8.66
N TYR A 90 23.35 4.35 -9.54
CA TYR A 90 22.08 4.57 -10.23
C TYR A 90 20.91 4.59 -9.26
N LYS A 91 20.90 3.73 -8.25
CA LYS A 91 19.87 3.76 -7.22
C LYS A 91 19.89 5.06 -6.43
N ARG A 92 21.07 5.53 -6.05
CA ARG A 92 21.24 6.82 -5.36
C ARG A 92 20.76 7.99 -6.21
N SER A 93 21.14 8.01 -7.48
CA SER A 93 20.74 9.05 -8.43
C SER A 93 19.23 9.02 -8.68
N SER A 94 18.63 7.84 -8.80
CA SER A 94 17.18 7.63 -8.90
C SER A 94 16.43 8.27 -7.73
N LEU A 95 16.82 7.97 -6.49
CA LEU A 95 16.17 8.51 -5.30
C LEU A 95 16.34 10.02 -5.18
N ALA A 96 17.50 10.57 -5.55
CA ALA A 96 17.75 12.01 -5.55
C ALA A 96 16.85 12.75 -6.57
N LEU A 97 16.73 12.23 -7.81
CA LEU A 97 15.83 12.82 -8.82
C LEU A 97 14.36 12.71 -8.39
N TYR A 98 13.99 11.60 -7.75
CA TYR A 98 12.63 11.41 -7.25
C TYR A 98 12.30 12.39 -6.12
N GLU A 99 13.23 12.60 -5.19
CA GLU A 99 13.08 13.62 -4.15
C GLU A 99 12.92 15.01 -4.75
N GLN A 100 13.80 15.40 -5.67
CA GLN A 100 13.74 16.70 -6.33
C GLN A 100 12.39 16.90 -7.05
N ALA A 101 11.90 15.89 -7.76
CA ALA A 101 10.59 15.92 -8.42
C ALA A 101 9.45 16.19 -7.41
N LEU A 102 9.45 15.46 -6.29
CA LEU A 102 8.43 15.61 -5.24
C LEU A 102 8.48 17.00 -4.60
N ASP A 103 9.67 17.55 -4.37
CA ASP A 103 9.84 18.86 -3.76
C ASP A 103 9.36 19.99 -4.69
N HIS A 104 9.64 19.90 -6.00
CA HIS A 104 9.10 20.83 -7.00
C HIS A 104 7.57 20.78 -7.05
N LYS A 105 6.97 19.58 -7.08
CA LYS A 105 5.51 19.41 -7.10
C LYS A 105 4.87 19.93 -5.82
N TYR A 106 5.41 19.52 -4.67
CA TYR A 106 4.91 19.94 -3.35
C TYR A 106 4.87 21.47 -3.24
N ARG A 107 5.96 22.16 -3.59
CA ARG A 107 6.02 23.63 -3.50
C ARG A 107 4.89 24.31 -4.28
N HIS A 108 4.67 23.91 -5.53
CA HIS A 108 3.64 24.53 -6.37
C HIS A 108 2.24 24.14 -5.93
N TYR A 109 2.00 22.84 -5.71
CA TYR A 109 0.68 22.34 -5.31
C TYR A 109 0.26 22.89 -3.95
N TYR A 110 1.18 22.96 -2.97
CA TYR A 110 0.89 23.47 -1.64
C TYR A 110 0.53 24.96 -1.67
N ASN A 111 1.34 25.77 -2.35
CA ASN A 111 1.07 27.20 -2.49
C ASN A 111 -0.29 27.45 -3.15
N LYS A 112 -0.63 26.67 -4.18
CA LYS A 112 -1.91 26.79 -4.85
C LYS A 112 -3.08 26.32 -3.98
N ALA A 113 -2.94 25.18 -3.33
CA ALA A 113 -3.97 24.59 -2.48
C ALA A 113 -4.31 25.51 -1.29
N VAL A 114 -3.32 26.16 -0.68
CA VAL A 114 -3.54 27.16 0.38
C VAL A 114 -4.23 28.41 -0.17
N ALA A 115 -3.81 28.91 -1.33
CA ALA A 115 -4.41 30.09 -1.95
C ALA A 115 -5.89 29.86 -2.29
N ILE A 116 -6.24 28.69 -2.84
CA ILE A 116 -7.62 28.36 -3.14
C ILE A 116 -8.40 28.04 -1.87
N GLY A 117 -7.82 27.26 -0.95
CA GLY A 117 -8.44 26.90 0.34
C GLY A 117 -8.91 28.12 1.13
N ALA A 118 -8.08 29.18 1.20
CA ALA A 118 -8.44 30.45 1.84
C ALA A 118 -9.66 31.16 1.22
N THR A 119 -10.03 30.83 -0.02
CA THR A 119 -11.13 31.45 -0.77
C THR A 119 -12.31 30.51 -1.02
N SER A 120 -12.16 29.21 -0.71
CA SER A 120 -13.13 28.18 -1.05
C SER A 120 -13.97 27.78 0.17
N ASN A 121 -15.28 27.61 0.00
CA ASN A 121 -16.17 27.08 1.05
C ASN A 121 -16.19 25.53 1.07
N GLN A 122 -15.19 24.85 0.50
CA GLN A 122 -15.19 23.40 0.27
C GLN A 122 -14.53 22.65 1.45
N SER A 123 -15.35 22.16 2.39
CA SER A 123 -14.93 21.60 3.69
C SER A 123 -14.09 20.30 3.69
N GLY A 124 -13.49 19.91 2.56
CA GLY A 124 -12.61 18.74 2.45
C GLY A 124 -11.18 19.07 2.01
N SER A 125 -11.00 20.11 1.17
CA SER A 125 -9.70 20.46 0.59
C SER A 125 -8.71 21.02 1.62
N GLU A 126 -9.21 21.72 2.64
CA GLU A 126 -8.42 22.28 3.73
C GLU A 126 -7.79 21.19 4.62
N ASN A 127 -8.57 20.14 4.94
CA ASN A 127 -8.08 19.00 5.71
C ASN A 127 -6.97 18.26 4.95
N LEU A 128 -7.14 18.09 3.64
CA LEU A 128 -6.18 17.40 2.80
C LEU A 128 -4.86 18.18 2.69
N SER A 129 -4.95 19.51 2.53
CA SER A 129 -3.78 20.41 2.50
C SER A 129 -3.02 20.45 3.83
N SER A 130 -3.73 20.45 4.97
CA SER A 130 -3.10 20.44 6.29
C SER A 130 -2.40 19.11 6.59
N HIS A 131 -3.05 17.98 6.29
CA HIS A 131 -2.43 16.67 6.43
C HIS A 131 -1.22 16.47 5.52
N ALA A 132 -1.30 16.94 4.26
CA ALA A 132 -0.18 16.92 3.34
C ALA A 132 1.02 17.68 3.91
N ARG A 133 0.81 18.87 4.48
CA ARG A 133 1.87 19.66 5.13
C ARG A 133 2.55 18.89 6.25
N THR A 134 1.77 18.29 7.15
CA THR A 134 2.31 17.54 8.29
C THR A 134 3.17 16.36 7.82
N ARG A 135 2.66 15.53 6.90
CA ARG A 135 3.40 14.36 6.38
C ARG A 135 4.66 14.76 5.63
N TYR A 136 4.59 15.82 4.81
CA TYR A 136 5.74 16.30 4.08
C TYR A 136 6.83 16.80 5.04
N HIS A 137 6.47 17.61 6.04
CA HIS A 137 7.43 18.12 7.02
C HIS A 137 8.05 16.99 7.86
N GLU A 138 7.25 16.01 8.27
CA GLU A 138 7.75 14.83 8.99
C GLU A 138 8.79 14.06 8.15
N ALA A 139 8.47 13.80 6.88
CA ALA A 139 9.39 13.14 5.96
C ALA A 139 10.66 13.96 5.73
N ASP A 140 10.53 15.27 5.46
CA ASP A 140 11.64 16.18 5.21
C ASP A 140 12.59 16.32 6.42
N GLN A 141 12.02 16.44 7.63
CA GLN A 141 12.80 16.44 8.87
C GLN A 141 13.51 15.11 9.09
N SER A 142 12.83 13.99 8.83
CA SER A 142 13.41 12.66 8.96
C SER A 142 14.56 12.44 7.97
N ILE A 143 14.43 12.91 6.73
CA ILE A 143 15.50 12.84 5.71
C ILE A 143 16.73 13.64 6.17
N LYS A 144 16.52 14.85 6.71
CA LYS A 144 17.61 15.70 7.25
C LYS A 144 18.33 15.07 8.46
N GLN A 145 17.66 14.19 9.20
CA GLN A 145 18.24 13.49 10.35
C GLN A 145 18.99 12.21 9.97
N LEU A 146 18.99 11.80 8.69
CA LEU A 146 19.73 10.63 8.23
C LEU A 146 21.24 10.93 8.23
N ASN A 147 21.94 10.44 9.26
CA ASN A 147 23.40 10.55 9.36
C ASN A 147 24.16 9.63 8.40
N LEU A 148 23.53 8.53 7.97
CA LEU A 148 24.10 7.53 7.07
C LEU A 148 23.13 7.30 5.91
N TYR A 149 23.68 7.15 4.70
CA TYR A 149 22.89 6.82 3.53
C TYR A 149 22.28 5.42 3.68
N ASN A 150 20.95 5.36 3.71
CA ASN A 150 20.18 4.13 3.71
C ASN A 150 19.09 4.22 2.63
N PRO A 151 19.22 3.48 1.51
CA PRO A 151 18.28 3.59 0.39
C PRO A 151 16.86 3.14 0.75
N GLU A 152 16.71 2.11 1.58
CA GLU A 152 15.38 1.59 1.98
C GLU A 152 14.64 2.58 2.89
N GLN A 153 15.36 3.18 3.84
CA GLN A 153 14.79 4.23 4.68
C GLN A 153 14.43 5.46 3.85
N LEU A 154 15.30 5.86 2.91
CA LEU A 154 15.04 6.99 2.03
C LEU A 154 13.80 6.74 1.16
N GLU A 155 13.65 5.57 0.53
CA GLU A 155 12.45 5.20 -0.24
C GLU A 155 11.16 5.34 0.58
N ARG A 156 11.18 4.86 1.83
CA ARG A 156 10.02 4.96 2.71
C ARG A 156 9.66 6.42 3.01
N LEU A 157 10.64 7.27 3.25
CA LEU A 157 10.43 8.70 3.49
C LEU A 157 9.95 9.41 2.21
N LEU A 158 10.48 9.03 1.04
CA LEU A 158 10.01 9.53 -0.25
C LEU A 158 8.59 9.06 -0.58
N ALA A 159 8.17 7.88 -0.10
CA ALA A 159 6.78 7.45 -0.20
C ALA A 159 5.84 8.34 0.65
N LEU A 160 6.30 8.82 1.81
CA LEU A 160 5.56 9.81 2.61
C LEU A 160 5.48 11.17 1.90
N LYS A 161 6.60 11.67 1.33
CA LYS A 161 6.60 12.87 0.48
C LYS A 161 5.63 12.70 -0.70
N LYS A 162 5.65 11.55 -1.38
CA LYS A 162 4.73 11.24 -2.48
C LYS A 162 3.27 11.31 -2.02
N ASN A 163 2.92 10.62 -0.93
CA ASN A 163 1.57 10.65 -0.39
C ASN A 163 1.09 12.09 -0.12
N SER A 164 1.97 12.96 0.40
CA SER A 164 1.61 14.36 0.61
C SER A 164 1.36 15.14 -0.68
N VAL A 165 2.11 14.85 -1.75
CA VAL A 165 1.90 15.45 -3.08
C VAL A 165 0.58 14.95 -3.68
N ASP A 166 0.30 13.64 -3.58
CA ASP A 166 -0.94 13.03 -4.06
C ASP A 166 -2.16 13.65 -3.36
N MET A 167 -2.07 13.88 -2.05
CA MET A 167 -3.11 14.58 -1.27
C MET A 167 -3.33 16.02 -1.77
N LEU A 168 -2.27 16.74 -2.11
CA LEU A 168 -2.43 18.10 -2.65
C LEU A 168 -3.03 18.08 -4.04
N GLU A 169 -2.62 17.14 -4.89
CA GLU A 169 -3.20 16.94 -6.22
C GLU A 169 -4.69 16.65 -6.12
N GLU A 170 -5.08 15.68 -5.29
CA GLU A 170 -6.49 15.36 -5.01
C GLU A 170 -7.26 16.59 -4.48
N SER A 171 -6.64 17.42 -3.65
CA SER A 171 -7.28 18.65 -3.15
C SER A 171 -7.60 19.65 -4.26
N LEU A 172 -6.70 19.77 -5.25
CA LEU A 172 -6.86 20.63 -6.42
C LEU A 172 -7.87 20.02 -7.40
N GLU A 173 -7.87 18.70 -7.58
CA GLU A 173 -8.86 17.98 -8.39
C GLU A 173 -10.28 18.15 -7.85
N ILE A 174 -10.48 18.05 -6.53
CA ILE A 174 -11.78 18.30 -5.88
C ILE A 174 -12.26 19.73 -6.19
N GLN A 175 -11.36 20.70 -6.13
CA GLN A 175 -11.66 22.10 -6.44
C GLN A 175 -11.97 22.29 -7.93
N LEU A 176 -11.28 21.58 -8.83
CA LEU A 176 -11.52 21.61 -10.27
C LEU A 176 -12.88 21.01 -10.65
N ALA A 177 -13.27 19.91 -10.00
CA ALA A 177 -14.51 19.21 -10.28
C ALA A 177 -15.76 19.91 -9.71
N GLY A 178 -15.59 20.90 -8.82
CA GLY A 178 -16.71 21.55 -8.10
C GLY A 178 -17.52 20.58 -7.24
N ALA A 179 -17.02 19.36 -6.99
CA ALA A 179 -17.79 18.26 -6.41
C ALA A 179 -17.77 18.32 -4.87
N LYS A 180 -18.96 18.38 -4.27
CA LYS A 180 -19.18 18.34 -2.81
C LYS A 180 -18.38 17.17 -2.22
N ALA A 181 -17.41 17.49 -1.37
CA ALA A 181 -16.43 16.53 -0.83
C ALA A 181 -17.12 15.26 -0.31
N PRO A 182 -16.53 14.06 -0.48
CA PRO A 182 -16.96 12.91 0.30
C PRO A 182 -16.78 13.28 1.78
N ALA A 183 -17.84 13.13 2.57
CA ALA A 183 -17.84 13.45 3.98
C ALA A 183 -16.69 12.69 4.66
N ALA A 184 -15.65 13.42 5.06
CA ALA A 184 -14.62 12.89 5.94
C ALA A 184 -15.34 12.37 7.19
N ALA A 185 -15.25 11.06 7.44
CA ALA A 185 -15.65 10.51 8.72
C ALA A 185 -14.88 11.28 9.79
N SER A 186 -15.61 12.06 10.58
CA SER A 186 -15.13 12.80 11.73
C SER A 186 -14.40 11.85 12.69
N ALA A 187 -13.08 11.78 12.58
CA ALA A 187 -12.24 11.32 13.68
C ALA A 187 -12.23 12.45 14.72
N ALA A 188 -12.95 12.21 15.81
CA ALA A 188 -13.17 13.12 16.91
C ALA A 188 -11.84 13.67 17.47
N ALA A 189 -11.85 14.98 17.74
CA ALA A 189 -10.83 15.67 18.51
C ALA A 189 -10.72 15.08 19.93
N GLY A 190 -9.51 14.67 20.31
CA GLY A 190 -9.20 14.26 21.68
C GLY A 190 -7.93 13.42 21.78
N GLY A 191 -6.78 14.09 21.83
CA GLY A 191 -5.52 13.46 22.25
C GLY A 191 -4.32 13.92 21.44
N SER A 192 -3.47 14.76 22.05
CA SER A 192 -2.10 14.93 21.58
C SER A 192 -1.39 13.57 21.64
N SER A 193 -1.21 12.93 20.50
CA SER A 193 -0.25 11.84 20.35
C SER A 193 0.75 12.27 19.30
N GLY A 194 1.91 12.70 19.78
CA GLY A 194 3.08 12.90 18.95
C GLY A 194 3.31 11.66 18.10
N THR A 195 3.82 11.91 16.89
CA THR A 195 4.35 10.93 15.95
C THR A 195 5.39 10.05 16.65
N ARG A 196 4.95 9.01 17.35
CA ARG A 196 5.81 7.90 17.77
C ARG A 196 6.03 7.01 16.56
N PHE A 197 6.93 7.45 15.69
CA PHE A 197 7.47 6.64 14.62
C PHE A 197 8.91 6.21 14.91
N ILE A 198 9.22 5.79 16.14
CA ILE A 198 10.44 5.04 16.43
C ILE A 198 10.24 4.21 17.71
N ASP A 199 10.04 2.91 17.56
CA ASP A 199 10.82 1.85 18.24
C ASP A 199 10.16 0.50 17.96
N LEU A 200 10.75 -0.31 17.07
CA LEU A 200 10.97 -1.72 17.39
C LEU A 200 12.04 -2.33 16.47
N SER A 201 13.19 -2.57 17.09
CA SER A 201 14.18 -3.55 16.67
C SER A 201 13.57 -4.95 16.51
N SER A 202 14.12 -5.72 15.57
CA SER A 202 13.91 -7.16 15.32
C SER A 202 12.64 -7.56 14.55
N GLY A 203 12.83 -7.95 13.29
CA GLY A 203 11.81 -8.58 12.46
C GLY A 203 11.86 -8.11 11.01
N SER A 204 12.73 -8.75 10.22
CA SER A 204 12.83 -8.70 8.75
C SER A 204 11.59 -8.12 8.05
N THR A 205 11.68 -6.86 7.64
CA THR A 205 10.77 -6.28 6.65
C THR A 205 11.25 -6.71 5.26
N PRO A 206 10.40 -7.31 4.40
CA PRO A 206 10.81 -7.60 3.05
C PRO A 206 11.04 -6.29 2.29
N SER A 207 12.29 -6.08 1.83
CA SER A 207 12.64 -5.02 0.88
C SER A 207 11.82 -5.22 -0.41
N TYR A 208 11.30 -4.13 -0.99
CA TYR A 208 10.73 -4.15 -2.33
C TYR A 208 11.88 -4.35 -3.34
N PRO A 209 12.09 -5.59 -3.79
CA PRO A 209 11.67 -5.95 -5.13
C PRO A 209 11.10 -7.39 -5.15
N ALA A 210 9.81 -7.52 -4.87
CA ALA A 210 9.10 -8.81 -4.95
C ALA A 210 7.88 -8.77 -5.88
N ILE A 211 7.83 -7.83 -6.83
CA ILE A 211 6.73 -7.76 -7.82
C ILE A 211 7.08 -8.47 -9.14
N HIS A 212 8.34 -8.86 -9.38
CA HIS A 212 8.73 -9.55 -10.62
C HIS A 212 9.55 -10.82 -10.40
N LYS A 213 9.03 -11.77 -9.62
CA LYS A 213 9.51 -13.15 -9.68
C LYS A 213 8.36 -14.15 -9.57
N ALA A 214 7.55 -14.22 -10.63
CA ALA A 214 6.74 -15.39 -10.89
C ALA A 214 7.57 -16.36 -11.74
N SER A 215 7.98 -17.48 -11.15
CA SER A 215 8.29 -18.72 -11.88
C SER A 215 7.06 -19.63 -11.75
N PRO A 216 6.75 -20.48 -12.75
CA PRO A 216 5.40 -20.95 -13.00
C PRO A 216 5.01 -22.05 -12.01
N ALA A 217 3.96 -21.80 -11.24
CA ALA A 217 3.21 -22.85 -10.57
C ALA A 217 1.74 -22.65 -10.92
N GLU A 218 1.15 -23.71 -11.47
CA GLU A 218 -0.19 -23.82 -12.04
C GLU A 218 -1.26 -23.18 -11.15
N VAL A 219 -1.98 -22.21 -11.72
CA VAL A 219 -3.23 -21.69 -11.15
C VAL A 219 -4.35 -22.05 -12.11
N SER A 220 -5.17 -23.03 -11.72
CA SER A 220 -6.43 -23.34 -12.37
C SER A 220 -7.38 -22.14 -12.24
N THR A 221 -7.62 -21.43 -13.34
CA THR A 221 -8.61 -20.34 -13.40
C THR A 221 -10.02 -20.92 -13.44
N PRO A 222 -10.98 -20.50 -12.59
CA PRO A 222 -12.37 -20.82 -12.81
C PRO A 222 -12.93 -20.06 -14.04
N SER A 223 -13.71 -20.77 -14.84
CA SER A 223 -14.33 -20.28 -16.08
C SER A 223 -15.29 -19.10 -15.83
N PRO A 224 -15.35 -18.11 -16.75
CA PRO A 224 -16.19 -16.90 -16.62
C PRO A 224 -17.70 -17.16 -16.50
N ALA A 225 -18.16 -18.41 -16.66
CA ALA A 225 -19.57 -18.77 -16.47
C ALA A 225 -19.99 -18.85 -14.98
N SER A 226 -19.08 -19.09 -14.04
CA SER A 226 -19.43 -19.22 -12.61
C SER A 226 -19.58 -17.88 -11.89
N VAL A 227 -18.93 -16.83 -12.38
CA VAL A 227 -19.03 -15.47 -11.81
C VAL A 227 -20.36 -14.77 -12.16
N VAL A 228 -20.98 -15.14 -13.27
CA VAL A 228 -22.25 -14.52 -13.72
C VAL A 228 -23.45 -15.12 -12.97
N SER A 229 -23.41 -16.41 -12.60
CA SER A 229 -24.49 -17.06 -11.84
C SER A 229 -24.55 -16.64 -10.36
N ALA A 230 -23.46 -16.09 -9.81
CA ALA A 230 -23.44 -15.55 -8.44
C ALA A 230 -24.07 -14.15 -8.34
N ALA A 231 -24.26 -13.45 -9.46
CA ALA A 231 -24.83 -12.10 -9.49
C ALA A 231 -26.38 -12.08 -9.50
N PHE A 232 -27.04 -13.24 -9.62
CA PHE A 232 -28.50 -13.32 -9.72
C PHE A 232 -29.10 -14.42 -8.84
N VAL A 233 -28.89 -14.32 -7.52
CA VAL A 233 -29.75 -14.97 -6.54
C VAL A 233 -30.52 -13.87 -5.80
N PRO A 234 -31.84 -13.73 -5.98
CA PRO A 234 -32.62 -12.79 -5.22
C PRO A 234 -32.83 -13.38 -3.83
N SER A 235 -32.12 -12.88 -2.81
CA SER A 235 -32.35 -13.31 -1.43
C SER A 235 -32.32 -12.12 -0.48
N SER A 236 -33.33 -12.12 0.37
CA SER A 236 -33.81 -11.05 1.25
C SER A 236 -32.71 -10.30 2.02
N SER A 237 -32.90 -8.99 2.18
CA SER A 237 -32.11 -8.05 3.00
C SER A 237 -32.21 -8.30 4.51
N LYS A 238 -32.18 -9.56 4.95
CA LYS A 238 -32.23 -9.94 6.36
C LYS A 238 -30.82 -10.01 6.93
N PRO A 239 -30.58 -9.49 8.15
CA PRO A 239 -29.28 -9.61 8.81
C PRO A 239 -28.99 -11.06 9.21
N GLU A 240 -27.74 -11.48 9.03
CA GLU A 240 -27.20 -12.77 9.46
C GLU A 240 -26.20 -12.55 10.61
N TYR A 241 -26.43 -13.16 11.77
CA TYR A 241 -25.54 -13.04 12.93
C TYR A 241 -24.61 -14.24 13.02
N LYS A 242 -23.32 -14.00 13.24
CA LYS A 242 -22.28 -15.03 13.42
C LYS A 242 -21.48 -14.72 14.68
N ILE A 243 -20.81 -15.70 15.27
CA ILE A 243 -19.98 -15.47 16.46
C ILE A 243 -18.51 -15.51 16.06
N GLN A 244 -17.81 -14.38 16.14
CA GLN A 244 -16.39 -14.33 15.86
C GLN A 244 -15.61 -14.92 17.04
N ILE A 245 -14.87 -16.01 16.80
CA ILE A 245 -14.11 -16.73 17.83
C ILE A 245 -12.66 -16.26 17.94
N GLY A 246 -12.14 -15.61 16.90
CA GLY A 246 -10.80 -15.03 16.92
C GLY A 246 -10.21 -14.78 15.54
N VAL A 247 -9.01 -14.20 15.55
CA VAL A 247 -8.22 -13.90 14.35
C VAL A 247 -6.87 -14.60 14.51
N PHE A 248 -6.66 -15.70 13.80
CA PHE A 248 -5.51 -16.57 13.99
C PHE A 248 -4.64 -16.64 12.73
N ARG A 249 -3.32 -16.64 12.92
CA ARG A 249 -2.33 -16.82 11.83
C ARG A 249 -2.20 -18.28 11.42
N ASN A 250 -2.32 -19.19 12.39
CA ASN A 250 -2.34 -20.64 12.19
C ASN A 250 -3.74 -21.20 12.48
N ASN A 251 -4.05 -22.40 11.98
CA ASN A 251 -5.36 -23.00 12.20
C ASN A 251 -5.58 -23.22 13.71
N PRO A 252 -6.71 -22.76 14.29
CA PRO A 252 -6.98 -22.93 15.72
C PRO A 252 -7.07 -24.41 16.13
N ASN A 253 -6.95 -24.67 17.43
CA ASN A 253 -6.90 -26.03 17.97
C ASN A 253 -8.12 -26.86 17.52
N ALA A 254 -7.86 -27.93 16.76
CA ALA A 254 -8.90 -28.78 16.18
C ALA A 254 -9.83 -29.42 17.23
N ALA A 255 -9.33 -29.67 18.45
CA ALA A 255 -10.12 -30.23 19.54
C ALA A 255 -11.13 -29.23 20.13
N ALA A 256 -10.85 -27.92 20.03
CA ALA A 256 -11.78 -26.86 20.44
C ALA A 256 -12.79 -26.54 19.33
N LEU A 257 -12.35 -26.60 18.06
CA LEU A 257 -13.23 -26.40 16.90
C LEU A 257 -14.28 -27.51 16.75
N ALA A 258 -13.97 -28.75 17.17
CA ALA A 258 -14.93 -29.86 17.14
C ALA A 258 -16.08 -29.72 18.16
N LYS A 259 -15.94 -28.82 19.15
CA LYS A 259 -16.93 -28.61 20.22
C LYS A 259 -17.91 -27.47 19.93
N ILE A 260 -17.73 -26.75 18.83
CA ILE A 260 -18.54 -25.58 18.48
C ILE A 260 -19.31 -25.79 17.17
N PRO A 261 -20.44 -25.06 16.95
CA PRO A 261 -21.17 -25.10 15.69
C PRO A 261 -20.31 -24.72 14.48
N SER A 262 -20.77 -25.11 13.29
CA SER A 262 -20.10 -24.96 11.99
C SER A 262 -19.19 -23.72 11.89
N VAL A 263 -17.91 -23.97 11.60
CA VAL A 263 -16.89 -22.93 11.57
C VAL A 263 -16.68 -22.46 10.14
N SER A 264 -16.82 -21.16 9.91
CA SER A 264 -16.43 -20.50 8.67
C SER A 264 -15.21 -19.61 8.92
N SER A 265 -14.39 -19.42 7.90
CA SER A 265 -13.21 -18.57 8.00
C SER A 265 -13.10 -17.62 6.82
N THR A 266 -12.77 -16.37 7.08
CA THR A 266 -12.54 -15.36 6.05
C THR A 266 -11.12 -14.82 6.19
N GLN A 267 -10.39 -14.77 5.07
CA GLN A 267 -9.06 -14.18 5.05
C GLN A 267 -9.17 -12.67 5.23
N VAL A 268 -8.32 -12.10 6.09
CA VAL A 268 -8.25 -10.65 6.27
C VAL A 268 -7.38 -10.10 5.14
N GLU A 269 -7.96 -9.24 4.29
CA GLU A 269 -7.25 -8.57 3.21
C GLU A 269 -6.00 -7.84 3.74
N GLY A 270 -4.87 -8.07 3.08
CA GLY A 270 -3.58 -7.47 3.46
C GLY A 270 -2.88 -8.10 4.66
N SER A 271 -3.36 -9.21 5.23
CA SER A 271 -2.65 -9.92 6.31
C SER A 271 -2.64 -11.44 6.14
N ASN A 272 -1.62 -12.11 6.71
CA ASN A 272 -1.56 -13.58 6.76
C ASN A 272 -2.39 -14.16 7.93
N THR A 273 -3.55 -13.55 8.21
CA THR A 273 -4.40 -13.91 9.35
C THR A 273 -5.82 -14.19 8.88
N ARG A 274 -6.47 -15.19 9.48
CA ARG A 274 -7.84 -15.58 9.15
C ARG A 274 -8.77 -15.27 10.32
N LYS A 275 -9.89 -14.62 10.04
CA LYS A 275 -11.00 -14.47 10.99
C LYS A 275 -11.79 -15.76 10.98
N TYR A 276 -12.07 -16.30 12.15
CA TYR A 276 -12.91 -17.49 12.31
C TYR A 276 -14.24 -17.09 12.95
N PHE A 277 -15.32 -17.63 12.38
CA PHE A 277 -16.68 -17.44 12.84
C PHE A 277 -17.31 -18.80 13.10
N SER A 278 -18.09 -18.91 14.16
CA SER A 278 -18.86 -20.10 14.50
C SER A 278 -20.34 -19.80 14.34
N GLY A 279 -21.04 -20.72 13.68
CA GLY A 279 -22.47 -20.71 13.46
C GLY A 279 -22.98 -19.54 12.61
N SER A 280 -24.28 -19.59 12.34
CA SER A 280 -25.04 -18.54 11.70
C SER A 280 -26.47 -18.58 12.25
N TRP A 281 -26.97 -17.42 12.67
CA TRP A 281 -28.29 -17.26 13.26
C TRP A 281 -29.01 -16.06 12.62
N SER A 282 -30.32 -16.15 12.51
CA SER A 282 -31.17 -15.08 11.97
C SER A 282 -31.57 -14.03 13.00
N LYS A 283 -31.33 -14.28 14.29
CA LYS A 283 -31.69 -13.39 15.40
C LYS A 283 -30.49 -13.10 16.29
N TYR A 284 -30.41 -11.88 16.81
CA TYR A 284 -29.32 -11.50 17.72
C TYR A 284 -29.36 -12.30 19.02
N GLU A 285 -30.55 -12.48 19.61
CA GLU A 285 -30.68 -13.09 20.94
C GLU A 285 -30.25 -14.57 20.93
N THR A 286 -30.57 -15.30 19.85
CA THR A 286 -30.15 -16.70 19.71
C THR A 286 -28.65 -16.82 19.49
N ALA A 287 -28.02 -15.88 18.77
CA ALA A 287 -26.57 -15.83 18.67
C ALA A 287 -25.93 -15.53 20.04
N ARG A 288 -26.50 -14.60 20.81
CA ARG A 288 -26.02 -14.21 22.13
C ARG A 288 -26.03 -15.36 23.13
N GLU A 289 -27.11 -16.14 23.18
CA GLU A 289 -27.22 -17.32 24.05
C GLU A 289 -26.12 -18.37 23.77
N ASN A 290 -25.71 -18.50 22.50
CA ASN A 290 -24.67 -19.45 22.10
C ASN A 290 -23.23 -18.94 22.34
N VAL A 291 -23.03 -17.65 22.64
CA VAL A 291 -21.69 -17.10 22.92
C VAL A 291 -21.07 -17.71 24.18
N GLU A 292 -21.87 -17.93 25.23
CA GLU A 292 -21.36 -18.46 26.50
C GLU A 292 -20.81 -19.88 26.34
N GLY A 293 -21.53 -20.76 25.62
CA GLY A 293 -21.04 -22.10 25.30
C GLY A 293 -19.75 -22.12 24.47
N ILE A 294 -19.58 -21.14 23.57
CA ILE A 294 -18.34 -21.01 22.77
C ILE A 294 -17.17 -20.50 23.62
N ARG A 295 -17.44 -19.64 24.60
CA ARG A 295 -16.43 -19.19 25.58
C ARG A 295 -15.95 -20.36 26.45
N GLU A 296 -16.88 -21.18 26.93
CA GLU A 296 -16.59 -22.38 27.71
C GLU A 296 -15.84 -23.45 26.89
N ALA A 297 -16.07 -23.51 25.57
CA ALA A 297 -15.37 -24.41 24.66
C ALA A 297 -13.89 -24.03 24.38
N GLY A 298 -13.42 -22.88 24.90
CA GLY A 298 -12.02 -22.45 24.82
C GLY A 298 -11.77 -21.16 24.03
N PHE A 299 -12.81 -20.40 23.68
CA PHE A 299 -12.70 -19.12 22.99
C PHE A 299 -13.22 -17.95 23.86
N PRO A 300 -12.47 -17.54 24.91
CA PRO A 300 -12.94 -16.56 25.90
C PRO A 300 -13.25 -15.18 25.29
N GLY A 301 -12.64 -14.85 24.14
CA GLY A 301 -12.85 -13.61 23.40
C GLY A 301 -13.99 -13.65 22.37
N ALA A 302 -14.89 -14.65 22.41
CA ALA A 302 -15.96 -14.75 21.43
C ALA A 302 -17.01 -13.64 21.58
N PHE A 303 -17.44 -13.06 20.45
CA PHE A 303 -18.49 -12.02 20.40
C PHE A 303 -19.33 -12.13 19.11
N VAL A 304 -20.56 -11.62 19.16
CA VAL A 304 -21.50 -11.63 18.02
C VAL A 304 -21.11 -10.55 17.02
N VAL A 305 -21.17 -10.88 15.73
CA VAL A 305 -21.02 -9.97 14.59
C VAL A 305 -22.21 -10.13 13.66
N ALA A 306 -22.61 -9.05 13.00
CA ALA A 306 -23.73 -9.05 12.06
C ALA A 306 -23.22 -8.86 10.63
N PHE A 307 -23.84 -9.58 9.69
CA PHE A 307 -23.57 -9.51 8.27
C PHE A 307 -24.85 -9.17 7.50
N ILE A 308 -24.76 -8.23 6.58
CA ILE A 308 -25.82 -7.92 5.61
C ILE A 308 -25.18 -8.00 4.23
N LYS A 309 -25.74 -8.84 3.35
CA LYS A 309 -25.22 -9.06 1.98
C LYS A 309 -23.73 -9.45 1.94
N GLY A 310 -23.23 -10.13 2.97
CA GLY A 310 -21.82 -10.55 3.08
C GLY A 310 -20.87 -9.49 3.63
N GLU A 311 -21.33 -8.26 3.86
CA GLU A 311 -20.56 -7.21 4.51
C GLU A 311 -20.86 -7.16 6.01
N GLN A 312 -19.82 -6.96 6.82
CA GLN A 312 -19.95 -6.83 8.26
C GLN A 312 -20.53 -5.45 8.60
N VAL A 313 -21.64 -5.42 9.34
CA VAL A 313 -22.33 -4.20 9.77
C VAL A 313 -22.36 -4.06 11.28
N ALA A 314 -22.68 -2.87 11.78
CA ALA A 314 -22.86 -2.66 13.22
C ALA A 314 -24.10 -3.42 13.72
N ILE A 315 -24.00 -4.04 14.91
CA ILE A 315 -25.10 -4.82 15.51
C ILE A 315 -26.36 -3.96 15.70
N GLU A 316 -26.20 -2.69 16.06
CA GLU A 316 -27.32 -1.75 16.25
C GLU A 316 -28.04 -1.41 14.93
N GLU A 317 -27.36 -1.50 13.80
CA GLU A 317 -27.96 -1.32 12.47
C GLU A 317 -28.66 -2.59 12.01
N ALA A 318 -28.04 -3.74 12.26
CA ALA A 318 -28.64 -5.05 11.99
C ALA A 318 -29.91 -5.30 12.81
N ARG A 319 -29.94 -4.95 14.09
CA ARG A 319 -31.10 -5.15 14.98
C ARG A 319 -32.32 -4.31 14.57
N LYS A 320 -32.13 -3.25 13.77
CA LYS A 320 -33.25 -2.45 13.21
C LYS A 320 -33.90 -3.12 11.99
N LEU A 321 -33.23 -4.12 11.40
CA LEU A 321 -33.62 -4.83 10.18
C LEU A 321 -34.01 -6.29 10.44
N GLU A 322 -33.89 -6.75 11.69
CA GLU A 322 -34.38 -8.04 12.21
C GLU A 322 -35.90 -8.00 12.43
#